data_AF-A0A4Q6BQA8-F1
#
_entry.id   AF-A0A4Q6BQA8-F1
#
_cell.length_a   1.000
_cell.length_b   1.000
_cell.length_c   1.000
_cell.angle_alpha   90.00
_cell.angle_beta   90.00
_cell.angle_gamma   90.00
#
_symmetry.space_group_name_H-M   'P 1'
#
loop_
_entity.id
_entity.type
_entity.pdbx_description
1 polymer ?
#
loop_
_entity_poly.entity_id
_entity_poly.type
_entity_poly.pdbx_seq_one_letter_code
_entity_poly.pdbx_strand_id
1 'polypeptide(L)'
;MSDESRGRTDDGKLLYCSFCGKSQHEVRKLIAGPSVFVCDECVELCNDIIREELEEKTDRARDKLPKPHEIKTVLDEYVIGQERAKKTLSVAVYNHYKRLQTRGAGSKSK
;
A
#
# COMPACT_ATOMS: atom_id res chain seq x y z
N MET A 1 -13.56 28.86 -55.78
CA MET A 1 -12.45 29.56 -55.11
C MET A 1 -12.38 29.04 -53.69
N SER A 2 -11.48 28.10 -53.42
CA SER A 2 -11.34 27.45 -52.11
C SER A 2 -9.85 27.14 -51.89
N ASP A 3 -9.17 28.02 -51.17
CA ASP A 3 -7.79 27.95 -50.65
C ASP A 3 -7.71 29.10 -49.62
N GLU A 4 -7.13 29.07 -48.42
CA GLU A 4 -5.99 28.39 -47.78
C GLU A 4 -6.36 28.27 -46.27
N SER A 5 -5.76 27.50 -45.36
CA SER A 5 -4.44 26.90 -45.29
C SER A 5 -4.54 25.71 -44.32
N ARG A 6 -4.30 24.49 -44.81
CA ARG A 6 -4.25 23.28 -43.98
C ARG A 6 -2.90 23.23 -43.28
N GLY A 7 -2.96 23.25 -41.94
CA GLY A 7 -1.82 23.06 -41.06
C GLY A 7 -1.03 21.80 -41.43
N ARG A 8 0.26 22.03 -41.56
CA ARG A 8 1.35 21.17 -41.99
C ARG A 8 1.39 19.83 -41.23
N THR A 9 1.61 18.77 -41.99
CA THR A 9 1.91 17.39 -41.62
C THR A 9 2.94 17.26 -40.49
N ASP A 10 2.57 16.55 -39.42
CA ASP A 10 3.49 15.79 -38.56
C ASP A 10 2.96 14.36 -38.49
N ASP A 11 3.47 13.50 -39.39
CA ASP A 11 3.26 12.05 -39.38
C ASP A 11 4.05 11.39 -38.23
N GLY A 12 3.88 11.88 -37.01
CA GLY A 12 4.27 11.20 -35.78
C GLY A 12 3.09 10.33 -35.36
N LYS A 13 3.19 9.00 -35.53
CA LYS A 13 2.14 8.05 -35.12
C LYS A 13 1.66 8.41 -33.71
N LEU A 14 0.41 8.86 -33.58
CA LEU A 14 -0.19 9.15 -32.28
C LEU A 14 -0.05 7.89 -31.41
N LEU A 15 0.75 8.02 -30.36
CA LEU A 15 1.01 6.92 -29.45
C LEU A 15 -0.09 6.89 -28.39
N TYR A 16 -0.59 5.69 -28.11
CA TYR A 16 -1.66 5.46 -27.16
C TYR A 16 -1.16 4.60 -26.02
N CYS A 17 -1.59 4.92 -24.79
CA CYS A 17 -1.35 4.06 -23.63
C CYS A 17 -2.06 2.72 -23.81
N SER A 18 -1.33 1.62 -23.64
CA SER A 18 -1.88 0.27 -23.78
C SER A 18 -2.83 -0.13 -22.65
N PHE A 19 -2.89 0.63 -21.55
CA PHE A 19 -3.74 0.34 -20.39
C PHE A 19 -5.05 1.14 -20.40
N CYS A 20 -4.99 2.45 -20.64
CA CYS A 20 -6.18 3.33 -20.60
C CYS A 20 -6.65 3.81 -21.97
N GLY A 21 -5.88 3.58 -23.05
CA GLY A 21 -6.22 4.01 -24.40
C GLY A 21 -6.06 5.52 -24.68
N LYS A 22 -5.64 6.32 -23.70
CA LYS A 22 -5.39 7.76 -23.88
C LYS A 22 -4.22 8.01 -24.82
N SER A 23 -4.35 9.06 -25.64
CA SER A 23 -3.31 9.53 -26.54
C SER A 23 -2.20 10.28 -25.81
N GLN A 24 -1.03 10.40 -26.45
CA GLN A 24 0.11 11.16 -25.92
C GLN A 24 -0.22 12.61 -25.54
N HIS A 25 -1.23 13.23 -26.16
CA HIS A 25 -1.64 14.61 -25.86
C HIS A 25 -2.57 14.72 -24.64
N GLU A 26 -3.22 13.62 -24.25
CA GLU A 26 -4.16 13.59 -23.12
C GLU A 26 -3.47 13.31 -21.79
N VAL A 27 -2.21 12.86 -21.81
CA VAL A 27 -1.45 12.48 -20.61
C VAL A 27 -0.21 13.36 -20.47
N ARG A 28 0.21 13.63 -19.23
CA ARG A 28 1.36 14.51 -18.98
C ARG A 28 2.66 13.83 -19.38
N LYS A 29 2.76 12.52 -19.20
CA LYS A 29 3.91 11.72 -19.66
C LYS A 29 3.44 10.38 -20.22
N LEU A 30 3.97 10.01 -21.37
CA LEU A 30 3.82 8.68 -21.97
C LEU A 30 5.21 8.04 -22.07
N ILE A 31 5.37 6.86 -21.47
CA ILE A 31 6.61 6.10 -21.41
C ILE A 31 6.55 5.03 -22.50
N ALA A 32 7.52 5.04 -23.41
CA ALA A 32 7.61 4.09 -24.52
C ALA A 32 8.57 2.94 -24.18
N GLY A 33 8.06 1.71 -24.23
CA GLY A 33 8.85 0.48 -24.22
C GLY A 33 8.94 -0.14 -25.62
N PRO A 34 9.69 -1.25 -25.79
CA PRO A 34 9.90 -1.90 -27.09
C PRO A 34 8.61 -2.39 -27.78
N SER A 35 7.55 -2.67 -27.02
CA SER A 35 6.28 -3.17 -27.55
C SER A 35 5.04 -2.71 -26.78
N VAL A 36 5.20 -1.78 -25.83
CA VAL A 36 4.12 -1.33 -24.93
C VAL A 36 4.33 0.13 -24.55
N PHE A 37 3.24 0.86 -24.36
CA PHE A 37 3.25 2.26 -23.92
C PHE A 37 2.42 2.40 -22.66
N VAL A 38 2.92 3.14 -21.66
CA VAL A 38 2.24 3.37 -20.38
C VAL A 38 2.28 4.85 -20.00
N CYS A 39 1.17 5.41 -19.55
CA CYS A 39 1.12 6.80 -19.08
C CYS A 39 1.39 6.91 -17.58
N ASP A 40 1.67 8.13 -17.11
CA ASP A 40 1.92 8.41 -15.69
C ASP A 40 0.73 8.06 -14.80
N GLU A 41 -0.50 8.35 -15.23
CA GLU A 41 -1.71 7.97 -14.47
C GLU A 41 -1.84 6.46 -14.25
N CYS A 42 -1.56 5.64 -15.28
CA CYS A 42 -1.60 4.18 -15.14
C CYS A 42 -0.48 3.67 -14.24
N VAL A 43 0.71 4.28 -14.27
CA VAL A 43 1.80 3.93 -13.35
C VAL A 43 1.41 4.26 -11.90
N GLU A 44 0.76 5.39 -11.66
CA GLU A 44 0.25 5.76 -10.33
C GLU A 44 -0.80 4.77 -9.84
N LEU A 45 -1.81 4.47 -10.67
CA LEU A 45 -2.84 3.50 -10.33
C LEU A 45 -2.26 2.10 -10.06
N CYS A 46 -1.33 1.63 -10.89
CA CYS A 46 -0.65 0.35 -10.65
C CYS A 46 0.16 0.37 -9.35
N ASN A 47 0.85 1.48 -9.04
CA ASN A 47 1.57 1.61 -7.78
C ASN A 47 0.64 1.59 -6.57
N ASP A 48 -0.54 2.19 -6.65
CA ASP A 48 -1.53 2.19 -5.57
C ASP A 48 -2.07 0.78 -5.31
N ILE A 49 -2.44 0.04 -6.36
CA ILE A 49 -2.88 -1.36 -6.25
C ILE A 49 -1.79 -2.23 -5.61
N ILE A 50 -0.53 -2.07 -6.04
CA ILE A 50 0.61 -2.83 -5.48
C ILE A 50 0.85 -2.47 -4.01
N ARG A 51 0.71 -1.19 -3.64
CA ARG A 51 0.84 -0.73 -2.26
C ARG A 51 -0.26 -1.28 -1.36
N GLU A 52 -1.50 -1.28 -1.81
CA GLU A 52 -2.63 -1.84 -1.06
C GLU A 52 -2.41 -3.32 -0.75
N GLU A 53 -1.98 -4.13 -1.73
CA GLU A 53 -1.63 -5.53 -1.48
C GLU A 53 -0.48 -5.72 -0.49
N LEU A 54 0.53 -4.85 -0.54
CA LEU A 54 1.65 -4.86 0.40
C LEU A 54 1.18 -4.48 1.80
N GLU A 55 0.30 -3.48 1.92
CA GLU A 55 -0.28 -3.04 3.19
C GLU A 55 -1.13 -4.15 3.81
N GLU A 56 -1.99 -4.82 3.04
CA GLU A 56 -2.75 -5.99 3.49
C GLU A 56 -1.83 -7.13 3.97
N LYS A 57 -0.72 -7.39 3.27
CA LYS A 57 0.29 -8.37 3.70
C LYS A 57 1.00 -7.91 4.97
N THR A 58 1.31 -6.63 5.12
CA THR A 58 1.91 -6.09 6.35
C THR A 58 0.92 -6.03 7.51
N ASP A 59 -0.38 -5.87 7.28
CA ASP A 59 -1.39 -5.94 8.33
C ASP A 59 -1.66 -7.39 8.76
N ARG A 60 -1.47 -8.36 7.85
CA ARG A 60 -1.37 -9.77 8.22
C ARG A 60 -0.09 -10.08 9.02
N ALA A 61 1.04 -9.45 8.70
CA ALA A 61 2.33 -9.62 9.40
C ALA A 61 2.53 -8.71 10.63
N ARG A 62 1.67 -7.70 10.86
CA ARG A 62 1.44 -7.04 12.15
C ARG A 62 0.63 -7.97 13.05
N ASP A 63 1.11 -9.21 13.07
CA ASP A 63 0.51 -10.40 13.60
C ASP A 63 -0.16 -10.09 14.92
N LYS A 64 -1.43 -10.51 14.98
CA LYS A 64 -2.36 -10.32 16.08
C LYS A 64 -1.61 -10.47 17.40
N LEU A 65 -1.47 -9.36 18.12
CA LEU A 65 -0.98 -9.38 19.49
C LEU A 65 -1.72 -10.49 20.25
N PRO A 66 -1.00 -11.42 20.90
CA PRO A 66 -1.64 -12.51 21.62
C PRO A 66 -2.57 -11.92 22.66
N LYS A 67 -3.79 -12.42 22.71
CA LYS A 67 -4.81 -11.97 23.64
C LYS A 67 -4.31 -12.18 25.08
N PRO A 68 -4.76 -11.38 26.05
CA PRO A 68 -4.31 -11.51 27.43
C PRO A 68 -4.46 -12.91 28.03
N HIS A 69 -5.43 -13.71 27.58
CA HIS A 69 -5.55 -15.10 28.05
C HIS A 69 -4.46 -16.01 27.49
N GLU A 70 -4.02 -15.83 26.24
CA GLU A 70 -2.93 -16.59 25.63
C GLU A 70 -1.61 -16.29 26.33
N ILE A 71 -1.36 -15.00 26.64
CA ILE A 71 -0.20 -14.58 27.44
C ILE A 71 -0.25 -15.22 28.83
N LYS A 72 -1.42 -15.26 29.47
CA LYS A 72 -1.59 -15.91 30.78
C LYS A 72 -1.30 -17.41 30.71
N THR A 73 -1.79 -18.10 29.67
CA THR A 73 -1.54 -19.54 29.47
C THR A 73 -0.05 -19.83 29.37
N VAL A 74 0.70 -19.03 28.61
CA VAL A 74 2.16 -19.18 28.53
C VAL A 74 2.80 -18.91 29.90
N LEU A 75 2.34 -17.91 30.66
CA LEU A 75 2.83 -17.68 32.02
C LEU A 75 2.51 -18.82 32.99
N ASP A 76 1.41 -19.55 32.77
CA ASP A 76 1.00 -20.71 33.56
C ASP A 76 1.97 -21.90 33.38
N GLU A 77 2.71 -21.97 32.27
CA GLU A 77 3.74 -23.01 32.03
C GLU A 77 5.01 -22.81 32.89
N TYR A 78 5.32 -21.57 33.28
CA TYR A 78 6.58 -21.22 33.98
C TYR A 78 6.38 -20.74 35.41
N VAL A 79 5.23 -20.13 35.72
CA VAL A 79 4.93 -19.55 37.03
C VAL A 79 3.79 -20.33 37.66
N ILE A 80 3.98 -20.88 38.85
CA ILE A 80 2.95 -21.65 39.55
C ILE A 80 2.15 -20.71 40.48
N GLY A 81 0.83 -20.72 40.38
CA GLY A 81 -0.07 -19.85 41.16
C GLY A 81 -0.06 -18.38 40.72
N GLN A 82 -0.12 -17.43 41.66
CA GLN A 82 -0.07 -15.99 41.40
C GLN A 82 -1.10 -15.47 40.37
N GLU A 83 -2.33 -16.02 40.41
CA GLU A 83 -3.37 -15.75 39.42
C GLU A 83 -3.64 -14.26 39.19
N ARG A 84 -3.70 -13.48 40.28
CA ARG A 84 -3.93 -12.03 40.20
C ARG A 84 -2.79 -11.30 39.50
N ALA A 85 -1.54 -11.69 39.75
CA ALA A 85 -0.37 -11.06 39.12
C ALA A 85 -0.30 -11.40 37.63
N LYS A 86 -0.49 -12.67 37.27
CA LYS A 86 -0.48 -13.13 35.87
C LYS A 86 -1.55 -12.43 35.03
N LYS A 87 -2.77 -12.29 35.56
CA LYS A 87 -3.85 -11.55 34.89
C LYS A 87 -3.47 -10.08 34.68
N THR A 88 -2.93 -9.44 35.71
CA THR A 88 -2.54 -8.03 35.65
C THR A 88 -1.41 -7.81 34.63
N LEU A 89 -0.38 -8.65 34.65
CA LEU A 89 0.74 -8.59 33.70
C LEU A 89 0.27 -8.83 32.26
N SER A 90 -0.56 -9.85 32.04
CA SER A 90 -1.04 -10.19 30.70
C SER A 90 -1.81 -9.03 30.05
N VAL A 91 -2.68 -8.37 30.82
CA VAL A 91 -3.42 -7.19 30.34
C VAL A 91 -2.49 -5.99 30.15
N ALA A 92 -1.55 -5.76 31.08
CA ALA A 92 -0.61 -4.64 31.00
C ALA A 92 0.32 -4.75 29.78
N VAL A 93 0.88 -5.93 29.54
CA VAL A 93 1.77 -6.22 28.40
C VAL A 93 1.01 -6.11 27.09
N TYR A 94 -0.18 -6.71 26.98
CA TYR A 94 -1.01 -6.58 25.79
C TYR A 94 -1.30 -5.10 25.47
N ASN A 95 -1.73 -4.32 26.46
CA ASN A 95 -2.02 -2.90 26.27
C ASN A 95 -0.77 -2.06 25.99
N HIS A 96 0.39 -2.44 26.51
CA HIS A 96 1.66 -1.79 26.21
C HIS A 96 2.01 -1.96 24.73
N TYR A 97 2.03 -3.20 24.23
CA TYR A 97 2.35 -3.46 22.83
C TYR A 97 1.28 -2.96 21.87
N LYS A 98 -0.01 -3.01 22.24
CA LYS A 98 -1.08 -2.40 21.46
C LYS A 98 -0.85 -0.90 21.26
N ARG A 99 -0.38 -0.19 22.30
CA ARG A 99 -0.02 1.24 22.21
C ARG A 99 1.23 1.48 21.36
N LEU A 100 2.19 0.57 21.34
CA LEU A 100 3.37 0.68 20.49
C LEU A 100 3.02 0.50 19.00
N GLN A 101 2.15 -0.44 18.67
CA GLN A 101 1.70 -0.64 17.29
C GLN A 101 0.96 0.58 16.75
N THR A 102 0.07 1.19 17.55
CA THR A 102 -0.64 2.41 17.12
C THR A 102 0.28 3.63 16.98
N ARG A 103 1.31 3.76 17.84
CA ARG A 103 2.31 4.84 17.72
C ARG A 103 3.24 4.63 16.52
N GLY A 104 3.62 3.39 16.21
CA GLY A 104 4.46 3.08 15.05
C GLY A 104 3.78 3.37 13.71
N ALA A 105 2.45 3.22 13.65
CA ALA A 105 1.65 3.54 12.47
C ALA A 105 1.60 5.07 12.16
N GLY A 106 1.71 5.93 13.17
CA GLY A 106 1.66 7.38 13.00
C GLY A 106 2.97 8.05 12.53
N SER A 107 4.08 7.30 12.43
CA SER A 107 5.39 7.88 12.04
C SER A 107 5.67 7.85 10.52
N LYS A 108 4.81 7.20 9.71
CA LYS A 108 5.01 7.07 8.25
C LYS A 108 4.37 8.19 7.40
N SER A 109 3.80 9.24 8.01
CA SER A 109 3.10 10.33 7.28
C SER A 109 3.81 11.69 7.33
N LYS A 110 5.14 11.73 7.30
CA LYS A 110 5.86 12.99 7.09
C LYS A 110 7.02 12.83 6.11
#